data_AF-A0A6N7C902-F1
#
_entry.id   AF-A0A6N7C902-F1
#
_cell.length_a   1.000
_cell.length_b   1.000
_cell.length_c   1.000
_cell.angle_alpha   90.00
_cell.angle_beta   90.00
_cell.angle_gamma   90.00
#
_symmetry.space_group_name_H-M   'P 1'
#
loop_
_entity.id
_entity.type
_entity.pdbx_description
1 polymer ?
#
loop_
_entity_poly.entity_id
_entity_poly.type
_entity_poly.pdbx_seq_one_letter_code
_entity_poly.pdbx_strand_id
1 'polypeptide(L)'
;MVAGARPDPGPREVRKWRRYLADERAEAAVYRDLAKRRTGEEREILLALADAEGRHEAHWRALLGEHVGKPVRGDVRTRILGVLARRFGSVFVLALAQRAETRSPYPTDVDATVAMGADERIHEEVVRALAARGRNRLSGTFRAAVFGANDGLVSNLALVLGISGSGVDNHIVLLTGLAGLLAGALSMGAGEYVSVRSQRELLEASAPGEGARQAVPLLDVDANELALVYRARGMPAADAEKRAADVLKRAVQPEPVSGSDAVDEHEAIGTGLGAAAASFCFFASGAVIPVLPYLFGMEGTAALVVAAALVGVALLGTGLVVGLLSGGPPVKRALRQLAIGYGAAAATYLLGMLFGTGA
;
A
#
# COMPACT_ATOMS: atom_id res chain seq x y z
N MET A 1 30.77 -44.09 -6.49
CA MET A 1 29.53 -44.49 -7.21
C MET A 1 29.37 -43.53 -8.38
N VAL A 2 29.45 -44.04 -9.61
CA VAL A 2 29.22 -43.25 -10.83
C VAL A 2 27.75 -42.87 -10.85
N ALA A 3 27.44 -41.58 -10.82
CA ALA A 3 26.07 -41.09 -11.00
C ALA A 3 25.60 -41.55 -12.39
N GLY A 4 24.65 -42.49 -12.42
CA GLY A 4 24.08 -42.99 -13.68
C GLY A 4 23.47 -41.84 -14.46
N ALA A 5 23.80 -41.75 -15.75
CA ALA A 5 23.21 -40.76 -16.65
C ALA A 5 21.68 -40.87 -16.59
N ARG A 6 21.02 -39.74 -16.34
CA ARG A 6 19.55 -39.67 -16.28
C ARG A 6 18.99 -40.08 -17.66
N PRO A 7 17.94 -40.92 -17.72
CA PRO A 7 17.30 -41.26 -18.99
C PRO A 7 16.79 -39.99 -19.70
N ASP A 8 16.75 -40.04 -21.03
CA ASP A 8 16.29 -38.93 -21.88
C ASP A 8 14.85 -38.54 -21.49
N PRO A 9 14.57 -37.24 -21.24
CA PRO A 9 13.28 -36.81 -20.70
C PRO A 9 12.13 -37.06 -21.67
N GLY A 10 10.99 -37.50 -21.12
CA GLY A 10 9.78 -37.68 -21.89
C GLY A 10 9.18 -36.34 -22.38
N PRO A 11 8.31 -36.36 -23.42
CA PRO A 11 7.72 -35.13 -23.97
C PRO A 11 6.94 -34.28 -22.95
N ARG A 12 6.37 -34.91 -21.91
CA ARG A 12 5.67 -34.21 -20.82
C ARG A 12 6.64 -33.46 -19.91
N GLU A 13 7.79 -34.05 -19.60
CA GLU A 13 8.84 -33.45 -18.78
C GLU A 13 9.49 -32.28 -19.52
N VAL A 14 9.83 -32.46 -20.80
CA VAL A 14 10.35 -31.39 -21.66
C VAL A 14 9.38 -30.20 -21.70
N ARG A 15 8.08 -30.45 -21.91
CA ARG A 15 7.08 -29.37 -21.92
C ARG A 15 6.96 -28.65 -20.57
N LYS A 16 7.08 -29.40 -19.46
CA LYS A 16 7.03 -28.87 -18.09
C LYS A 16 8.26 -28.00 -17.81
N TRP A 17 9.47 -28.53 -18.01
CA TRP A 17 10.72 -27.80 -17.77
C TRP A 17 10.87 -26.57 -18.68
N ARG A 18 10.38 -26.63 -19.93
CA ARG A 18 10.36 -25.44 -20.80
C ARG A 18 9.42 -24.34 -20.29
N ARG A 19 8.36 -24.71 -19.57
CA ARG A 19 7.48 -23.74 -18.91
C ARG A 19 8.17 -23.12 -17.71
N TYR A 20 8.76 -23.92 -16.82
CA TYR A 20 9.53 -23.41 -15.69
C TYR A 20 10.66 -22.49 -16.15
N LEU A 21 11.46 -22.91 -17.14
CA LEU A 21 12.48 -22.05 -17.75
C LEU A 21 11.92 -20.70 -18.26
N ALA A 22 10.70 -20.69 -18.79
CA ALA A 22 10.07 -19.45 -19.25
C ALA A 22 9.54 -18.59 -18.08
N ASP A 23 9.12 -19.21 -16.99
CA ASP A 23 8.64 -18.55 -15.78
C ASP A 23 9.83 -17.92 -15.03
N GLU A 24 10.93 -18.65 -14.80
CA GLU A 24 12.18 -18.14 -14.19
C GLU A 24 12.70 -16.89 -14.91
N ARG A 25 12.72 -16.94 -16.25
CA ARG A 25 13.14 -15.80 -17.08
C ARG A 25 12.23 -14.60 -16.93
N ALA A 26 10.92 -14.84 -16.79
CA ALA A 26 9.94 -13.79 -16.63
C ALA A 26 10.03 -13.15 -15.23
N GLU A 27 10.25 -13.94 -14.18
CA GLU A 27 10.48 -13.46 -12.81
C GLU A 27 11.78 -12.66 -12.69
N ALA A 28 12.89 -13.18 -13.23
CA ALA A 28 14.16 -12.46 -13.30
C ALA A 28 14.01 -11.10 -14.02
N ALA A 29 13.20 -11.05 -15.09
CA ALA A 29 12.93 -9.80 -15.80
C ALA A 29 12.09 -8.83 -14.97
N VAL A 30 11.07 -9.32 -14.23
CA VAL A 30 10.27 -8.51 -13.30
C VAL A 30 11.16 -7.85 -12.25
N TYR A 31 12.05 -8.62 -11.61
CA TYR A 31 12.97 -8.11 -10.59
C TYR A 31 13.95 -7.08 -11.15
N ARG A 32 14.53 -7.32 -12.34
CA ARG A 32 15.39 -6.33 -13.02
C ARG A 32 14.64 -5.05 -13.38
N ASP A 33 13.41 -5.16 -13.86
CA ASP A 33 12.61 -4.00 -14.22
C ASP A 33 12.18 -3.19 -12.99
N LEU A 34 11.94 -3.84 -11.85
CA LEU A 34 11.76 -3.17 -10.57
C LEU A 34 13.03 -2.47 -10.10
N ALA A 35 14.19 -3.14 -10.21
CA ALA A 35 15.48 -2.61 -9.76
C ALA A 35 15.89 -1.33 -10.50
N LYS A 36 15.54 -1.18 -11.79
CA LYS A 36 15.82 0.02 -12.60
C LYS A 36 15.26 1.32 -12.01
N ARG A 37 14.23 1.24 -11.17
CA ARG A 37 13.54 2.40 -10.57
C ARG A 37 13.83 2.54 -9.07
N ARG A 38 14.80 1.78 -8.54
CA ARG A 38 15.22 1.80 -7.13
C ARG A 38 16.67 2.21 -7.01
N THR A 39 17.07 2.61 -5.81
CA THR A 39 18.46 2.97 -5.45
C THR A 39 18.83 2.36 -4.11
N GLY A 40 20.13 2.28 -3.82
CA GLY A 40 20.65 1.71 -2.57
C GLY A 40 20.28 0.24 -2.35
N GLU A 41 20.08 -0.12 -1.09
CA GLU A 41 19.82 -1.48 -0.61
C GLU A 41 18.64 -2.18 -1.33
N GLU A 42 17.53 -1.48 -1.60
CA GLU A 42 16.38 -2.07 -2.29
C GLU A 42 16.71 -2.52 -3.71
N ARG A 43 17.56 -1.76 -4.42
CA ARG A 43 18.00 -2.14 -5.77
C ARG A 43 18.89 -3.38 -5.71
N GLU A 44 19.80 -3.43 -4.74
CA GLU A 44 20.72 -4.55 -4.57
C GLU A 44 19.97 -5.84 -4.26
N ILE A 45 18.99 -5.80 -3.36
CA ILE A 45 18.14 -6.95 -3.04
C ILE A 45 17.38 -7.45 -4.28
N LEU A 46 16.78 -6.54 -5.06
CA LEU A 46 16.05 -6.91 -6.29
C LEU A 46 16.95 -7.52 -7.36
N LEU A 47 18.20 -7.04 -7.49
CA LEU A 47 19.17 -7.63 -8.41
C LEU A 47 19.62 -9.01 -7.92
N ALA A 48 19.84 -9.17 -6.60
CA ALA A 48 20.19 -10.46 -6.02
C ALA A 48 19.08 -11.51 -6.23
N LEU A 49 17.80 -11.13 -6.11
CA LEU A 49 16.67 -12.01 -6.47
C LEU A 49 16.71 -12.37 -7.97
N ALA A 50 16.94 -11.40 -8.86
CA ALA A 50 17.04 -11.67 -10.29
C ALA A 50 18.20 -12.61 -10.66
N ASP A 51 19.31 -12.55 -9.92
CA ASP A 51 20.45 -13.44 -10.09
C ASP A 51 20.17 -14.84 -9.52
N ALA A 52 19.36 -14.95 -8.48
CA ALA A 52 18.87 -16.22 -7.95
C ALA A 52 17.99 -16.96 -8.98
N GLU A 53 17.03 -16.28 -9.61
CA GLU A 53 16.26 -16.88 -10.71
C GLU A 53 17.15 -17.26 -11.91
N GLY A 54 18.27 -16.56 -12.10
CA GLY A 54 19.29 -16.95 -13.08
C GLY A 54 19.91 -18.34 -12.79
N ARG A 55 20.08 -18.69 -11.51
CA ARG A 55 20.55 -20.03 -11.11
C ARG A 55 19.48 -21.09 -11.35
N HIS A 56 18.22 -20.77 -11.10
CA HIS A 56 17.09 -21.65 -11.41
C HIS A 56 16.95 -21.89 -12.93
N GLU A 57 17.07 -20.82 -13.74
CA GLU A 57 17.15 -20.93 -15.21
C GLU A 57 18.27 -21.90 -15.64
N ALA A 58 19.46 -21.79 -15.05
CA ALA A 58 20.59 -22.65 -15.37
C ALA A 58 20.31 -24.13 -15.08
N HIS A 59 19.62 -24.43 -13.96
CA HIS A 59 19.19 -25.79 -13.61
C HIS A 59 18.24 -26.37 -14.66
N TRP A 60 17.18 -25.64 -15.02
CA TRP A 60 16.22 -26.13 -16.04
C TRP A 60 16.84 -26.26 -17.42
N ARG A 61 17.77 -25.37 -17.77
CA ARG A 61 18.52 -25.45 -19.03
C ARG A 61 19.43 -26.68 -19.06
N ALA A 62 20.07 -27.02 -17.95
CA ALA A 62 20.88 -28.22 -17.83
C ALA A 62 20.04 -29.49 -17.97
N LEU A 63 18.84 -29.54 -17.36
CA LEU A 63 17.90 -30.67 -17.52
C LEU A 63 17.37 -30.78 -18.95
N LEU A 64 17.11 -29.66 -19.63
CA LEU A 64 16.59 -29.66 -20.99
C LEU A 64 17.63 -30.04 -22.05
N GLY A 65 18.91 -29.68 -21.87
CA GLY A 65 19.96 -29.95 -22.85
C GLY A 65 19.60 -29.42 -24.25
N GLU A 66 19.58 -30.30 -25.25
CA GLU A 66 19.21 -29.96 -26.63
C GLU A 66 17.70 -29.65 -26.80
N HIS A 67 16.86 -30.08 -25.86
CA HIS A 67 15.41 -29.94 -25.91
C HIS A 67 14.89 -28.56 -25.53
N VAL A 68 15.77 -27.59 -25.20
CA VAL A 68 15.39 -26.20 -24.87
C VAL A 68 14.51 -25.59 -25.97
N GLY A 69 14.90 -25.80 -27.23
CA GLY A 69 14.16 -25.31 -28.40
C GLY A 69 13.88 -23.81 -28.38
N LYS A 70 12.81 -23.39 -29.07
CA LYS A 70 12.39 -21.97 -29.13
C LYS A 70 11.83 -21.49 -27.79
N PRO A 71 12.02 -20.22 -27.39
CA PRO A 71 11.42 -19.65 -26.19
C PRO A 71 9.91 -19.84 -26.19
N VAL A 72 9.38 -20.38 -25.10
CA VAL A 72 7.93 -20.45 -24.83
C VAL A 72 7.51 -19.25 -24.01
N ARG A 73 6.23 -18.89 -24.06
CA ARG A 73 5.67 -17.85 -23.21
C ARG A 73 5.44 -18.43 -21.82
N GLY A 74 5.99 -17.77 -20.81
CA GLY A 74 5.69 -18.03 -19.40
C GLY A 74 4.24 -17.66 -19.04
N ASP A 75 3.90 -17.88 -17.77
CA ASP A 75 2.56 -17.69 -17.26
C ASP A 75 1.98 -16.30 -17.56
N VAL A 76 0.67 -16.26 -17.82
CA VAL A 76 -0.04 -15.02 -18.15
C VAL A 76 0.12 -14.00 -17.02
N ARG A 77 0.10 -14.47 -15.76
CA ARG A 77 0.18 -13.60 -14.59
C ARG A 77 1.56 -12.95 -14.45
N THR A 78 2.63 -13.71 -14.64
CA THR A 78 4.01 -13.20 -14.60
C THR A 78 4.27 -12.20 -15.73
N ARG A 79 3.63 -12.40 -16.90
CA ARG A 79 3.68 -11.43 -17.99
C ARG A 79 2.93 -10.13 -17.69
N ILE A 80 1.75 -10.21 -17.07
CA ILE A 80 1.01 -9.02 -16.61
C ILE A 80 1.86 -8.27 -15.56
N LEU A 81 2.48 -9.00 -14.63
CA LEU A 81 3.41 -8.46 -13.65
C LEU A 81 4.58 -7.71 -14.31
N GLY A 82 5.21 -8.28 -15.34
CA GLY A 82 6.30 -7.63 -16.08
C GLY A 82 5.86 -6.37 -16.83
N VAL A 83 4.62 -6.31 -17.34
CA VAL A 83 4.07 -5.07 -17.92
C VAL A 83 3.85 -4.01 -16.84
N LEU A 84 3.32 -4.41 -15.69
CA LEU A 84 3.07 -3.50 -14.56
C LEU A 84 4.39 -2.99 -13.94
N ALA A 85 5.40 -3.86 -13.79
CA ALA A 85 6.74 -3.51 -13.34
C ALA A 85 7.36 -2.41 -14.21
N ARG A 86 7.31 -2.60 -15.53
CA ARG A 86 7.89 -1.66 -16.51
C ARG A 86 7.18 -0.32 -16.58
N ARG A 87 5.88 -0.26 -16.31
CA ARG A 87 5.09 1.00 -16.41
C ARG A 87 4.97 1.72 -15.08
N PHE A 88 4.70 0.99 -13.99
CA PHE A 88 4.23 1.58 -12.73
C PHE A 88 5.21 1.50 -11.57
N GLY A 89 6.30 0.72 -11.66
CA GLY A 89 7.41 0.69 -10.68
C GLY A 89 7.03 0.97 -9.23
N SER A 90 6.27 0.07 -8.59
CA SER A 90 5.62 0.41 -7.32
C SER A 90 5.41 -0.79 -6.40
N VAL A 91 5.07 -0.47 -5.15
CA VAL A 91 4.64 -1.40 -4.08
C VAL A 91 3.53 -2.36 -4.55
N PHE A 92 2.69 -1.94 -5.50
CA PHE A 92 1.66 -2.78 -6.12
C PHE A 92 2.23 -4.00 -6.85
N VAL A 93 3.37 -3.84 -7.51
CA VAL A 93 4.02 -4.92 -8.27
C VAL A 93 4.64 -5.91 -7.29
N LEU A 94 5.28 -5.42 -6.22
CA LEU A 94 5.81 -6.28 -5.15
C LEU A 94 4.69 -7.03 -4.41
N ALA A 95 3.56 -6.38 -4.11
CA ALA A 95 2.42 -7.04 -3.49
C ALA A 95 1.76 -8.10 -4.41
N LEU A 96 1.77 -7.86 -5.73
CA LEU A 96 1.24 -8.82 -6.70
C LEU A 96 2.23 -9.96 -6.98
N ALA A 97 3.54 -9.68 -6.93
CA ALA A 97 4.63 -10.65 -7.00
C ALA A 97 4.61 -11.58 -5.80
N GLN A 98 4.46 -11.06 -4.57
CA GLN A 98 4.30 -11.87 -3.36
C GLN A 98 3.21 -12.95 -3.53
N ARG A 99 2.06 -12.57 -4.10
CA ARG A 99 0.94 -13.50 -4.30
C ARG A 99 1.18 -14.49 -5.44
N ALA A 100 2.17 -14.26 -6.30
CA ALA A 100 2.60 -15.20 -7.33
C ALA A 100 3.52 -16.27 -6.74
N GLU A 101 4.49 -15.84 -5.91
CA GLU A 101 5.47 -16.69 -5.20
C GLU A 101 4.81 -17.75 -4.31
N THR A 102 3.73 -17.43 -3.58
CA THR A 102 3.01 -18.39 -2.70
C THR A 102 2.41 -19.62 -3.42
N ARG A 103 2.55 -19.73 -4.75
CA ARG A 103 1.99 -20.82 -5.57
C ARG A 103 3.06 -21.66 -6.28
N SER A 104 4.33 -21.51 -5.93
CA SER A 104 5.41 -22.26 -6.54
C SER A 104 5.25 -23.77 -6.37
N PRO A 105 5.34 -24.58 -7.45
CA PRO A 105 5.19 -26.03 -7.38
C PRO A 105 6.45 -26.75 -6.87
N TYR A 106 7.59 -26.05 -6.73
CA TYR A 106 8.90 -26.63 -6.43
C TYR A 106 9.01 -27.43 -5.13
N PRO A 107 8.33 -27.08 -4.02
CA PRO A 107 8.37 -27.90 -2.80
C PRO A 107 7.86 -29.33 -2.99
N THR A 108 7.09 -29.58 -4.06
CA THR A 108 6.50 -30.89 -4.38
C THR A 108 7.04 -31.49 -5.67
N ASP A 109 7.99 -30.82 -6.33
CA ASP A 109 8.50 -31.22 -7.64
C ASP A 109 9.77 -32.07 -7.51
N VAL A 110 9.72 -33.30 -8.04
CA VAL A 110 10.84 -34.24 -8.01
C VAL A 110 12.05 -33.80 -8.84
N ASP A 111 11.86 -32.88 -9.79
CA ASP A 111 12.93 -32.36 -10.67
C ASP A 111 13.54 -31.06 -10.15
N ALA A 112 12.91 -30.43 -9.16
CA ALA A 112 13.46 -29.26 -8.48
C ALA A 112 14.45 -29.71 -7.40
N THR A 113 15.53 -28.96 -7.22
CA THR A 113 16.48 -29.26 -6.15
C THR A 113 15.91 -28.80 -4.80
N VAL A 114 16.35 -29.43 -3.71
CA VAL A 114 16.01 -28.98 -2.34
C VAL A 114 16.44 -27.53 -2.11
N ALA A 115 17.57 -27.12 -2.71
CA ALA A 115 18.05 -25.74 -2.67
C ALA A 115 17.07 -24.78 -3.36
N MET A 116 16.56 -25.10 -4.55
CA MET A 116 15.56 -24.26 -5.24
C MET A 116 14.27 -24.11 -4.42
N GLY A 117 13.79 -25.21 -3.81
CA GLY A 117 12.63 -25.16 -2.93
C GLY A 117 12.86 -24.33 -1.65
N ALA A 118 14.10 -24.19 -1.20
CA ALA A 118 14.47 -23.33 -0.08
C ALA A 118 14.64 -21.87 -0.50
N ASP A 119 15.33 -21.62 -1.63
CA ASP A 119 15.52 -20.30 -2.24
C ASP A 119 14.15 -19.64 -2.46
N GLU A 120 13.16 -20.36 -3.01
CA GLU A 120 11.81 -19.85 -3.23
C GLU A 120 11.09 -19.36 -1.96
N ARG A 121 11.23 -20.10 -0.84
CA ARG A 121 10.63 -19.69 0.44
C ARG A 121 11.27 -18.42 0.98
N ILE A 122 12.57 -18.25 0.76
CA ILE A 122 13.29 -17.05 1.14
C ILE A 122 12.93 -15.90 0.18
N HIS A 123 12.79 -16.16 -1.13
CA HIS A 123 12.31 -15.18 -2.11
C HIS A 123 10.95 -14.62 -1.69
N GLU A 124 9.99 -15.49 -1.34
CA GLU A 124 8.67 -15.08 -0.86
C GLU A 124 8.78 -14.12 0.35
N GLU A 125 9.60 -14.44 1.35
CA GLU A 125 9.74 -13.61 2.55
C GLU A 125 10.47 -12.29 2.27
N VAL A 126 11.48 -12.29 1.39
CA VAL A 126 12.18 -11.07 0.94
C VAL A 126 11.21 -10.15 0.19
N VAL A 127 10.43 -10.69 -0.75
CA VAL A 127 9.43 -9.91 -1.51
C VAL A 127 8.35 -9.38 -0.56
N ARG A 128 7.91 -10.17 0.41
CA ARG A 128 6.97 -9.74 1.45
C ARG A 128 7.54 -8.62 2.31
N ALA A 129 8.81 -8.70 2.70
CA ALA A 129 9.50 -7.66 3.48
C ALA A 129 9.64 -6.35 2.69
N LEU A 130 10.04 -6.42 1.41
CA LEU A 130 10.11 -5.27 0.50
C LEU A 130 8.71 -4.65 0.29
N ALA A 131 7.67 -5.47 0.11
CA ALA A 131 6.30 -5.01 0.03
C ALA A 131 5.83 -4.35 1.33
N ALA A 132 6.17 -4.91 2.49
CA ALA A 132 5.85 -4.33 3.80
C ALA A 132 6.55 -2.97 4.01
N ARG A 133 7.85 -2.88 3.73
CA ARG A 133 8.62 -1.62 3.78
C ARG A 133 8.02 -0.56 2.85
N GLY A 134 7.66 -0.95 1.63
CA GLY A 134 6.96 -0.09 0.68
C GLY A 134 5.59 0.40 1.18
N ARG A 135 4.79 -0.49 1.80
CA ARG A 135 3.50 -0.12 2.40
C ARG A 135 3.67 0.86 3.55
N ASN A 136 4.65 0.65 4.42
CA ASN A 136 4.91 1.55 5.55
C ASN A 136 5.23 2.96 5.07
N ARG A 137 6.07 3.11 4.04
CA ARG A 137 6.36 4.42 3.41
C ARG A 137 5.11 5.08 2.80
N LEU A 138 4.17 4.31 2.27
CA LEU A 138 2.92 4.83 1.68
C LEU A 138 1.82 5.07 2.73
N SER A 139 1.93 4.48 3.93
CA SER A 139 0.78 4.21 4.80
C SER A 139 0.08 5.45 5.38
N GLY A 140 0.79 6.56 5.57
CA GLY A 140 0.21 7.80 6.10
C GLY A 140 -0.68 8.48 5.06
N THR A 141 -0.05 9.01 4.01
CA THR A 141 -0.70 9.82 2.97
C THR A 141 -1.68 9.01 2.10
N PHE A 142 -1.33 7.77 1.75
CA PHE A 142 -2.20 6.95 0.89
C PHE A 142 -3.50 6.56 1.60
N ARG A 143 -3.39 6.21 2.89
CA ARG A 143 -4.54 5.82 3.70
C ARG A 143 -5.48 7.02 3.84
N ALA A 144 -4.95 8.20 4.18
CA ALA A 144 -5.71 9.44 4.24
C ALA A 144 -6.39 9.78 2.91
N ALA A 145 -5.66 9.66 1.79
CA ALA A 145 -6.19 9.93 0.46
C ALA A 145 -7.36 9.04 0.06
N VAL A 146 -7.21 7.72 0.26
CA VAL A 146 -8.28 6.76 -0.05
C VAL A 146 -9.46 6.95 0.88
N PHE A 147 -9.23 7.19 2.17
CA PHE A 147 -10.33 7.46 3.10
C PHE A 147 -11.08 8.72 2.71
N GLY A 148 -10.39 9.82 2.39
CA GLY A 148 -11.05 11.06 1.97
C GLY A 148 -11.89 10.89 0.72
N ALA A 149 -11.32 10.29 -0.34
CA ALA A 149 -12.07 10.04 -1.57
C ALA A 149 -13.28 9.13 -1.34
N ASN A 150 -13.12 8.06 -0.55
CA ASN A 150 -14.23 7.15 -0.25
C ASN A 150 -15.30 7.80 0.63
N ASP A 151 -14.90 8.63 1.59
CA ASP A 151 -15.83 9.37 2.43
C ASP A 151 -16.65 10.36 1.59
N GLY A 152 -16.00 11.11 0.70
CA GLY A 152 -16.68 11.98 -0.27
C GLY A 152 -17.63 11.22 -1.20
N LEU A 153 -17.21 10.07 -1.74
CA LEU A 153 -18.05 9.20 -2.57
C LEU A 153 -19.31 8.76 -1.84
N VAL A 154 -19.17 8.23 -0.63
CA VAL A 154 -20.28 7.62 0.13
C VAL A 154 -21.19 8.69 0.71
N SER A 155 -20.64 9.69 1.39
CA SER A 155 -21.42 10.74 2.05
C SER A 155 -22.23 11.56 1.04
N ASN A 156 -21.61 11.98 -0.07
CA ASN A 156 -22.30 12.82 -1.04
C ASN A 156 -23.27 12.03 -1.93
N LEU A 157 -22.98 10.74 -2.23
CA LEU A 157 -23.97 9.87 -2.87
C LEU A 157 -25.19 9.71 -1.95
N ALA A 158 -24.97 9.42 -0.67
CA ALA A 158 -26.05 9.23 0.28
C ALA A 158 -26.90 10.50 0.43
N LEU A 159 -26.28 11.68 0.45
CA LEU A 159 -26.99 12.95 0.46
C LEU A 159 -27.82 13.17 -0.81
N VAL A 160 -27.22 13.00 -1.99
CA VAL A 160 -27.90 13.19 -3.28
C VAL A 160 -29.07 12.22 -3.44
N LEU A 161 -28.89 10.94 -3.07
CA LEU A 161 -29.97 9.95 -3.11
C LEU A 161 -31.05 10.25 -2.06
N GLY A 162 -30.67 10.68 -0.86
CA GLY A 162 -31.65 11.03 0.18
C GLY A 162 -32.56 12.17 -0.24
N ILE A 163 -32.00 13.23 -0.82
CA ILE A 163 -32.78 14.36 -1.35
C ILE A 163 -33.56 13.96 -2.60
N SER A 164 -32.98 13.17 -3.50
CA SER A 164 -33.73 12.66 -4.67
C SER A 164 -34.91 11.78 -4.26
N GLY A 165 -34.77 11.02 -3.17
CA GLY A 165 -35.82 10.14 -2.64
C GLY A 165 -37.04 10.88 -2.09
N SER A 166 -36.92 12.17 -1.76
CA SER A 166 -38.05 12.99 -1.32
C SER A 166 -38.86 13.59 -2.48
N GLY A 167 -38.39 13.45 -3.72
CA GLY A 167 -39.11 13.92 -4.92
C GLY A 167 -38.96 15.40 -5.25
N VAL A 168 -37.98 16.10 -4.65
CA VAL A 168 -37.72 17.52 -4.95
C VAL A 168 -37.10 17.74 -6.35
N ASP A 169 -37.17 18.98 -6.83
CA ASP A 169 -36.60 19.38 -8.11
C ASP A 169 -35.10 19.10 -8.24
N ASN A 170 -34.64 18.75 -9.44
CA ASN A 170 -33.23 18.44 -9.72
C ASN A 170 -32.28 19.60 -9.38
N HIS A 171 -32.74 20.85 -9.50
CA HIS A 171 -31.96 22.02 -9.10
C HIS A 171 -31.66 22.01 -7.59
N ILE A 172 -32.61 21.57 -6.76
CA ILE A 172 -32.41 21.39 -5.33
C ILE A 172 -31.43 20.25 -5.08
N VAL A 173 -31.58 19.11 -5.77
CA VAL A 173 -30.64 17.98 -5.68
C VAL A 173 -29.20 18.41 -6.00
N LEU A 174 -29.00 19.14 -7.11
CA LEU A 174 -27.69 19.65 -7.54
C LEU A 174 -27.11 20.61 -6.50
N LEU A 175 -27.90 21.59 -6.05
CA LEU A 175 -27.47 22.57 -5.05
C LEU A 175 -27.08 21.88 -3.74
N THR A 176 -27.87 20.91 -3.29
CA THR A 176 -27.56 20.14 -2.08
C THR A 176 -26.30 19.28 -2.26
N GLY A 177 -26.11 18.65 -3.41
CA GLY A 177 -24.90 17.87 -3.71
C GLY A 177 -23.63 18.73 -3.76
N LEU A 178 -23.71 19.95 -4.32
CA LEU A 178 -22.60 20.91 -4.33
C LEU A 178 -22.32 21.48 -2.94
N ALA A 179 -23.37 21.81 -2.18
CA ALA A 179 -23.24 22.28 -0.80
C ALA A 179 -22.65 21.20 0.11
N GLY A 180 -23.12 19.95 -0.02
CA GLY A 180 -22.60 18.79 0.71
C GLY A 180 -21.12 18.50 0.37
N LEU A 181 -20.76 18.57 -0.91
CA LEU A 181 -19.36 18.47 -1.35
C LEU A 181 -18.49 19.53 -0.67
N LEU A 182 -18.86 20.82 -0.77
CA LEU A 182 -18.05 21.90 -0.23
C LEU A 182 -17.97 21.84 1.30
N ALA A 183 -19.12 21.65 1.97
CA ALA A 183 -19.18 21.55 3.42
C ALA A 183 -18.36 20.37 3.94
N GLY A 184 -18.50 19.20 3.32
CA GLY A 184 -17.74 18.00 3.67
C GLY A 184 -16.24 18.17 3.42
N ALA A 185 -15.83 18.73 2.27
CA ALA A 185 -14.43 18.96 1.95
C ALA A 185 -13.77 19.96 2.92
N LEU A 186 -14.45 21.06 3.25
CA LEU A 186 -13.99 22.04 4.23
C LEU A 186 -13.88 21.42 5.63
N SER A 187 -14.89 20.64 6.04
CA SER A 187 -14.89 19.95 7.33
C SER A 187 -13.73 18.96 7.43
N MET A 188 -13.49 18.17 6.38
CA MET A 188 -12.39 17.20 6.36
C MET A 188 -11.02 17.89 6.36
N GLY A 189 -10.86 18.97 5.58
CA GLY A 189 -9.63 19.77 5.58
C GLY A 189 -9.35 20.42 6.93
N ALA A 190 -10.36 21.03 7.55
CA ALA A 190 -10.25 21.63 8.88
C ALA A 190 -9.93 20.58 9.96
N GLY A 191 -10.60 19.42 9.91
CA GLY A 191 -10.33 18.30 10.82
C GLY A 191 -8.89 17.80 10.72
N GLU A 192 -8.35 17.67 9.51
CA GLU A 192 -6.96 17.27 9.30
C GLU A 192 -5.97 18.33 9.81
N TYR A 193 -6.23 19.63 9.54
CA TYR A 193 -5.40 20.73 10.06
C TYR A 193 -5.31 20.67 11.59
N VAL A 194 -6.46 20.55 12.26
CA VAL A 194 -6.53 20.49 13.72
C VAL A 194 -5.85 19.23 14.24
N SER A 195 -6.03 18.09 13.57
CA SER A 195 -5.38 16.84 13.95
C SER A 195 -3.86 16.93 13.89
N VAL A 196 -3.30 17.41 12.77
CA VAL A 196 -1.85 17.59 12.60
C VAL A 196 -1.29 18.59 13.61
N ARG A 197 -1.99 19.71 13.81
CA ARG A 197 -1.56 20.73 14.76
C ARG A 197 -1.56 20.20 16.19
N SER A 198 -2.60 19.47 16.59
CA SER A 198 -2.68 18.87 17.92
C SER A 198 -1.60 17.80 18.13
N GLN A 199 -1.31 16.96 17.12
CA GLN A 199 -0.20 16.00 17.19
C GLN A 199 1.15 16.69 17.40
N ARG A 200 1.37 17.80 16.70
CA ARG A 200 2.59 18.61 16.86
C ARG A 200 2.68 19.24 18.25
N GLU A 201 1.61 19.85 18.74
CA GLU A 201 1.56 20.44 20.09
C GLU A 201 1.82 19.37 21.17
N LEU A 202 1.35 18.14 20.99
CA LEU A 202 1.63 17.01 21.89
C LEU A 202 3.10 16.56 21.86
N LEU A 203 3.73 16.55 20.68
CA LEU A 203 5.15 16.22 20.54
C LEU A 203 6.05 17.30 21.11
N GLU A 204 5.73 18.57 20.84
CA GLU A 204 6.43 19.72 21.41
C GLU A 204 6.34 19.70 22.94
N ALA A 205 5.18 19.37 23.51
CA ALA A 205 5.01 19.19 24.95
C ALA A 205 5.78 17.99 25.53
N SER A 206 6.11 16.99 24.70
CA SER A 206 6.85 15.78 25.10
C SER A 206 8.36 15.89 24.86
N ALA A 207 8.82 16.94 24.18
CA ALA A 207 10.22 17.14 23.86
C ALA A 207 11.05 17.42 25.14
N PRO A 208 12.28 16.87 25.24
CA PRO A 208 13.20 17.26 26.32
C PRO A 208 13.42 18.78 26.29
N GLY A 209 13.34 19.45 27.45
CA GLY A 209 13.62 20.88 27.56
C GLY A 209 15.02 21.24 27.06
N GLU A 210 15.24 22.50 26.67
CA GLU A 210 16.47 22.96 26.00
C GLU A 210 17.77 22.62 26.76
N GLY A 211 17.72 22.60 28.10
CA GLY A 211 18.85 22.21 28.95
C GLY A 211 19.16 20.71 28.99
N ALA A 212 18.21 19.84 28.64
CA ALA A 212 18.38 18.39 28.75
C ALA A 212 19.45 17.84 27.79
N ARG A 213 19.54 18.37 26.56
CA ARG A 213 20.59 17.98 25.60
C ARG A 213 21.98 18.46 26.02
N GLN A 214 22.05 19.64 26.64
CA GLN A 214 23.31 20.21 27.15
C GLN A 214 23.79 19.51 28.43
N ALA A 215 22.87 18.90 29.18
CA ALA A 215 23.19 18.12 30.36
C ALA A 215 23.77 16.73 30.03
N VAL A 216 23.50 16.15 28.84
CA VAL A 216 23.94 14.79 28.48
C VAL A 216 25.44 14.56 28.67
N PRO A 217 26.36 15.47 28.23
CA PRO A 217 27.80 15.29 28.44
C PRO A 217 28.25 15.50 29.89
N LEU A 218 27.39 16.10 30.73
CA LEU A 218 27.64 16.36 32.15
C LEU A 218 27.06 15.26 33.05
N LEU A 219 26.33 14.30 32.47
CA LEU A 219 25.78 13.17 33.21
C LEU A 219 26.91 12.29 33.71
N ASP A 220 26.83 11.93 34.98
CA ASP A 220 27.69 10.89 35.54
C ASP A 220 27.28 9.54 34.93
N VAL A 221 28.16 9.00 34.09
CA VAL A 221 27.97 7.75 33.36
C VAL A 221 27.81 6.56 34.31
N ASP A 222 28.39 6.66 35.52
CA ASP A 222 28.28 5.62 36.54
C ASP A 222 26.98 5.76 37.36
N ALA A 223 26.26 6.89 37.28
CA ALA A 223 25.09 7.21 38.12
C ALA A 223 23.71 6.82 37.53
N ASN A 224 23.64 6.18 36.35
CA ASN A 224 22.41 5.62 35.77
C ASN A 224 21.23 6.61 35.50
N GLU A 225 21.45 7.92 35.58
CA GLU A 225 20.38 8.94 35.52
C GLU A 225 19.69 9.00 34.14
N LEU A 226 20.44 8.79 33.05
CA LEU A 226 19.85 8.74 31.70
C LEU A 226 18.92 7.54 31.52
N ALA A 227 19.23 6.39 32.15
CA ALA A 227 18.37 5.22 32.09
C ALA A 227 17.07 5.47 32.87
N LEU A 228 17.11 6.25 33.97
CA LEU A 228 15.90 6.66 34.69
C LEU A 228 14.96 7.49 33.82
N VAL A 229 15.49 8.36 32.94
CA VAL A 229 14.67 9.11 31.97
C VAL A 229 13.97 8.16 30.99
N TYR A 230 14.66 7.16 30.45
CA TYR A 230 14.04 6.18 29.55
C TYR A 230 13.02 5.29 30.25
N ARG A 231 13.27 4.90 31.50
CA ARG A 231 12.31 4.17 32.34
C ARG A 231 11.07 5.00 32.65
N ALA A 232 11.24 6.27 32.98
CA ALA A 232 10.12 7.20 33.20
C ALA A 232 9.26 7.39 31.94
N ARG A 233 9.85 7.21 30.74
CA ARG A 233 9.16 7.19 29.45
C ARG A 233 8.53 5.83 29.09
N GLY A 234 8.56 4.86 30.01
CA GLY A 234 7.90 3.56 29.86
C GLY A 234 8.78 2.47 29.23
N MET A 235 10.09 2.68 29.08
CA MET A 235 11.01 1.66 28.57
C MET A 235 11.33 0.61 29.65
N PRO A 236 11.34 -0.71 29.32
CA PRO A 236 11.80 -1.74 30.23
C PRO A 236 13.23 -1.47 30.73
N ALA A 237 13.53 -1.84 31.97
CA ALA A 237 14.79 -1.47 32.63
C ALA A 237 16.04 -1.87 31.82
N ALA A 238 16.07 -3.10 31.30
CA ALA A 238 17.21 -3.60 30.51
C ALA A 238 17.40 -2.83 29.18
N ASP A 239 16.31 -2.46 28.52
CA ASP A 239 16.36 -1.70 27.26
C ASP A 239 16.76 -0.23 27.52
N ALA A 240 16.30 0.34 28.63
CA ALA A 240 16.62 1.69 29.06
C ALA A 240 18.10 1.87 29.38
N GLU A 241 18.71 0.91 30.09
CA GLU A 241 20.14 0.88 30.39
C GLU A 241 20.98 0.79 29.11
N LYS A 242 20.61 -0.13 28.21
CA LYS A 242 21.30 -0.29 26.92
C LYS A 242 21.20 0.97 26.07
N ARG A 243 20.01 1.58 25.98
CA ARG A 243 19.78 2.81 25.20
C ARG A 243 20.54 4.01 25.78
N ALA A 244 20.59 4.14 27.11
CA ALA A 244 21.37 5.16 27.79
C ALA A 244 22.87 5.03 27.45
N ALA A 245 23.42 3.82 27.53
CA ALA A 245 24.82 3.55 27.20
C ALA A 245 25.15 3.88 25.73
N ASP A 246 24.27 3.52 24.79
CA ASP A 246 24.46 3.82 23.36
C ASP A 246 24.46 5.34 23.07
N VAL A 247 23.60 6.10 23.74
CA VAL A 247 23.49 7.56 23.59
C VAL A 247 24.71 8.27 24.16
N LEU A 248 25.19 7.85 25.34
CA LEU A 248 26.40 8.38 25.96
C LEU A 248 27.65 8.09 25.12
N LYS A 249 27.78 6.88 24.57
CA LYS A 249 28.88 6.53 23.64
C LYS A 249 28.93 7.45 22.42
N ARG A 250 27.76 7.76 21.83
CA ARG A 250 27.64 8.68 20.68
C ARG A 250 27.91 10.15 21.04
N ALA A 251 27.61 10.56 22.27
CA ALA A 251 27.90 11.91 22.74
C ALA A 251 29.40 12.15 22.97
N VAL A 252 30.15 11.10 23.36
CA VAL A 252 31.60 11.16 23.61
C VAL A 252 32.43 11.00 22.31
N GLN A 253 31.92 10.25 21.32
CA GLN A 253 32.55 10.11 20.01
C GLN A 253 31.60 10.63 18.91
N PRO A 254 31.75 11.91 18.49
CA PRO A 254 30.99 12.41 17.35
C PRO A 254 31.52 11.74 16.08
N GLU A 255 30.96 10.59 15.71
CA GLU A 255 31.08 10.06 14.36
C GLU A 255 30.53 11.10 13.37
N PRO A 256 31.15 11.28 12.19
CA PRO A 256 30.62 12.17 11.17
C PRO A 256 29.25 11.65 10.75
N VAL A 257 28.20 12.34 11.21
CA VAL A 257 26.82 11.99 10.93
C VAL A 257 26.60 12.05 9.41
N SER A 258 26.62 10.89 8.77
CA SER A 258 26.02 10.72 7.45
C SER A 258 24.52 11.04 7.61
N GLY A 259 24.10 12.15 7.04
CA GLY A 259 22.83 12.83 7.34
C GLY A 259 21.56 12.07 6.95
N SER A 260 21.15 11.04 7.70
CA SER A 260 19.86 10.38 7.46
C SER A 260 19.00 10.05 8.67
N ASP A 261 19.50 10.14 9.91
CA ASP A 261 18.77 9.54 11.06
C ASP A 261 18.20 10.54 12.07
N ALA A 262 18.44 11.83 11.89
CA ALA A 262 17.60 12.87 12.50
C ALA A 262 16.49 13.21 11.50
N VAL A 263 15.57 12.27 11.27
CA VAL A 263 14.27 12.64 10.74
C VAL A 263 13.71 13.61 11.77
N ASP A 264 13.62 14.88 11.43
CA ASP A 264 12.93 15.86 12.24
C ASP A 264 11.53 15.30 12.46
N GLU A 265 11.22 14.90 13.69
CA GLU A 265 9.92 14.32 14.07
C GLU A 265 8.78 15.29 13.69
N HIS A 266 9.10 16.57 13.50
CA HIS A 266 8.19 17.61 13.00
C HIS A 266 7.99 17.57 11.47
N GLU A 267 8.96 17.07 10.68
CA GLU A 267 8.87 16.99 9.22
C GLU A 267 8.05 15.75 8.77
N ALA A 268 8.09 14.67 9.56
CA ALA A 268 7.33 13.45 9.30
C ALA A 268 5.80 13.64 9.33
N ILE A 269 5.32 14.69 10.01
CA ILE A 269 3.88 15.02 10.14
C ILE A 269 3.41 15.92 8.97
N GLY A 270 4.35 16.49 8.20
CA GLY A 270 4.05 17.47 7.16
C GLY A 270 3.53 18.81 7.72
N THR A 271 3.19 19.75 6.85
CA THR A 271 2.56 21.00 7.28
C THR A 271 1.06 20.79 7.44
N GLY A 272 0.47 21.26 8.54
CA GLY A 272 -0.98 21.13 8.77
C GLY A 272 -1.82 21.70 7.62
N LEU A 273 -1.33 22.73 6.93
CA LEU A 273 -1.97 23.29 5.73
C LEU A 273 -1.89 22.34 4.53
N GLY A 274 -0.75 21.67 4.32
CA GLY A 274 -0.60 20.67 3.25
C GLY A 274 -1.51 19.47 3.45
N ALA A 275 -1.59 18.95 4.69
CA ALA A 275 -2.48 17.86 5.05
C ALA A 275 -3.96 18.25 4.86
N ALA A 276 -4.34 19.45 5.31
CA ALA A 276 -5.69 19.99 5.13
C ALA A 276 -6.09 20.13 3.66
N ALA A 277 -5.21 20.72 2.83
CA ALA A 277 -5.45 20.87 1.40
C ALA A 277 -5.57 19.52 0.68
N ALA A 278 -4.73 18.54 1.06
CA ALA A 278 -4.82 17.19 0.53
C ALA A 278 -6.15 16.51 0.90
N SER A 279 -6.54 16.54 2.18
CA SER A 279 -7.82 15.96 2.65
C SER A 279 -9.02 16.63 1.98
N PHE A 280 -9.03 17.96 1.85
CA PHE A 280 -10.03 18.70 1.09
C PHE A 280 -10.15 18.18 -0.35
N CYS A 281 -9.02 18.11 -1.07
CA CYS A 281 -9.00 17.69 -2.48
C CYS A 281 -9.43 16.24 -2.66
N PHE A 282 -8.98 15.33 -1.79
CA PHE A 282 -9.37 13.93 -1.87
C PHE A 282 -10.87 13.75 -1.61
N PHE A 283 -11.41 14.40 -0.57
CA PHE A 283 -12.85 14.41 -0.34
C PHE A 283 -13.62 14.96 -1.54
N ALA A 284 -13.26 16.16 -2.01
CA ALA A 284 -13.94 16.82 -3.12
C ALA A 284 -13.91 15.97 -4.40
N SER A 285 -12.79 15.28 -4.67
CA SER A 285 -12.66 14.39 -5.82
C SER A 285 -13.61 13.20 -5.79
N GLY A 286 -13.95 12.70 -4.61
CA GLY A 286 -14.96 11.66 -4.42
C GLY A 286 -16.37 12.24 -4.50
N ALA A 287 -16.61 13.33 -3.79
CA ALA A 287 -17.92 13.94 -3.65
C ALA A 287 -18.45 14.57 -4.94
N VAL A 288 -17.60 14.96 -5.89
CA VAL A 288 -18.06 15.49 -7.19
C VAL A 288 -18.74 14.42 -8.06
N ILE A 289 -18.32 13.16 -7.95
CA ILE A 289 -18.76 12.06 -8.82
C ILE A 289 -20.29 11.86 -8.81
N PRO A 290 -20.99 11.76 -7.66
CA PRO A 290 -22.45 11.63 -7.64
C PRO A 290 -23.19 12.87 -8.16
N VAL A 291 -22.53 14.03 -8.24
CA VAL A 291 -23.12 15.30 -8.71
C VAL A 291 -23.01 15.46 -10.23
N LEU A 292 -22.04 14.79 -10.87
CA LEU A 292 -21.78 14.92 -12.31
C LEU A 292 -23.03 14.75 -13.19
N PRO A 293 -23.90 13.74 -13.01
CA PRO A 293 -25.07 13.57 -13.87
C PRO A 293 -25.99 14.81 -13.84
N TYR A 294 -26.24 15.35 -12.65
CA TYR A 294 -27.07 16.54 -12.45
C TYR A 294 -26.39 17.80 -13.03
N LEU A 295 -25.07 17.90 -12.92
CA LEU A 295 -24.30 19.01 -13.49
C LEU A 295 -24.36 19.02 -15.03
N PHE A 296 -24.45 17.85 -15.66
CA PHE A 296 -24.63 17.70 -17.11
C PHE A 296 -26.10 17.72 -17.55
N GLY A 297 -27.02 18.12 -16.67
CA GLY A 297 -28.44 18.30 -17.00
C GLY A 297 -29.24 16.99 -17.07
N MET A 298 -28.74 15.89 -16.49
CA MET A 298 -29.55 14.69 -16.32
C MET A 298 -30.56 14.89 -15.20
N GLU A 299 -31.72 14.27 -15.36
CA GLU A 299 -32.87 14.48 -14.48
C GLU A 299 -33.47 13.16 -13.97
N GLY A 300 -34.13 13.25 -12.82
CA GLY A 300 -34.96 12.18 -12.28
C GLY A 300 -34.22 10.87 -12.03
N THR A 301 -34.90 9.75 -12.29
CA THR A 301 -34.37 8.40 -12.04
C THR A 301 -33.13 8.09 -12.87
N ALA A 302 -33.01 8.66 -14.07
CA ALA A 302 -31.84 8.48 -14.92
C ALA A 302 -30.58 9.08 -14.28
N ALA A 303 -30.67 10.31 -13.74
CA ALA A 303 -29.55 10.96 -13.04
C ALA A 303 -29.11 10.14 -11.82
N LEU A 304 -30.08 9.64 -11.04
CA LEU A 304 -29.83 8.83 -9.86
C LEU A 304 -29.11 7.51 -10.20
N VAL A 305 -29.58 6.79 -11.22
CA VAL A 305 -28.96 5.52 -11.65
C VAL A 305 -27.53 5.75 -12.15
N VAL A 306 -27.30 6.81 -12.94
CA VAL A 306 -25.94 7.13 -13.41
C VAL A 306 -25.04 7.55 -12.26
N ALA A 307 -25.52 8.35 -11.31
CA ALA A 307 -24.76 8.74 -10.11
C ALA A 307 -24.36 7.51 -9.29
N ALA A 308 -25.32 6.62 -9.02
CA ALA A 308 -25.07 5.38 -8.29
C ALA A 308 -24.10 4.46 -9.04
N ALA A 309 -24.20 4.35 -10.37
CA ALA A 309 -23.28 3.55 -11.19
C ALA A 309 -21.85 4.12 -11.17
N LEU A 310 -21.69 5.43 -11.36
CA LEU A 310 -20.38 6.09 -11.33
C LEU A 310 -19.70 5.90 -9.97
N VAL A 311 -20.44 6.13 -8.88
CA VAL A 311 -19.93 5.91 -7.52
C VAL A 311 -19.64 4.42 -7.27
N GLY A 312 -20.49 3.52 -7.76
CA GLY A 312 -20.26 2.07 -7.64
C GLY A 312 -18.97 1.62 -8.30
N VAL A 313 -18.70 2.09 -9.53
CA VAL A 313 -17.44 1.85 -10.25
C VAL A 313 -16.25 2.43 -9.46
N ALA A 314 -16.39 3.65 -8.93
CA ALA A 314 -15.35 4.28 -8.14
C ALA A 314 -15.03 3.50 -6.84
N LEU A 315 -16.06 3.08 -6.09
CA LEU A 315 -15.91 2.28 -4.86
C LEU A 315 -15.31 0.90 -5.12
N LEU A 316 -15.70 0.25 -6.23
CA LEU A 316 -15.08 -1.00 -6.66
C LEU A 316 -13.60 -0.78 -6.99
N GLY A 317 -13.29 0.28 -7.74
CA GLY A 317 -11.93 0.66 -8.10
C GLY A 317 -11.04 0.91 -6.88
N THR A 318 -11.46 1.80 -5.97
CA THR A 318 -10.67 2.10 -4.76
C THR A 318 -10.57 0.89 -3.84
N GLY A 319 -11.62 0.09 -3.70
CA GLY A 319 -11.59 -1.14 -2.90
C GLY A 319 -10.67 -2.23 -3.48
N LEU A 320 -10.58 -2.35 -4.81
CA LEU A 320 -9.60 -3.22 -5.47
C LEU A 320 -8.17 -2.75 -5.19
N VAL A 321 -7.90 -1.45 -5.35
CA VAL A 321 -6.59 -0.84 -5.09
C VAL A 321 -6.16 -1.09 -3.64
N VAL A 322 -7.05 -0.84 -2.67
CA VAL A 322 -6.80 -1.09 -1.24
C VAL A 322 -6.54 -2.57 -0.97
N GLY A 323 -7.32 -3.45 -1.59
CA GLY A 323 -7.16 -4.89 -1.44
C GLY A 323 -5.81 -5.40 -1.94
N LEU A 324 -5.40 -4.94 -3.12
CA LEU A 324 -4.09 -5.25 -3.69
C LEU A 324 -2.96 -4.74 -2.79
N LEU A 325 -3.02 -3.48 -2.38
CA LEU A 325 -1.98 -2.89 -1.53
C LEU A 325 -1.89 -3.51 -0.16
N SER A 326 -2.97 -4.06 0.37
CA SER A 326 -2.95 -4.66 1.71
C SER A 326 -2.62 -6.15 1.71
N GLY A 327 -2.32 -6.74 0.54
CA GLY A 327 -2.08 -8.18 0.40
C GLY A 327 -3.33 -9.05 0.66
N GLY A 328 -4.52 -8.45 0.73
CA GLY A 328 -5.78 -9.16 0.98
C GLY A 328 -6.49 -9.58 -0.32
N PRO A 329 -7.59 -10.36 -0.24
CA PRO A 329 -8.42 -10.67 -1.40
C PRO A 329 -9.09 -9.39 -1.95
N PRO A 330 -8.71 -8.89 -3.14
CA PRO A 330 -9.10 -7.56 -3.58
C PRO A 330 -10.59 -7.44 -3.88
N VAL A 331 -11.17 -8.47 -4.50
CA VAL A 331 -12.61 -8.52 -4.81
C VAL A 331 -13.46 -8.46 -3.54
N LYS A 332 -13.07 -9.18 -2.48
CA LYS A 332 -13.79 -9.14 -1.20
C LYS A 332 -13.80 -7.73 -0.59
N ARG A 333 -12.70 -6.98 -0.73
CA ARG A 333 -12.61 -5.60 -0.23
C ARG A 333 -13.43 -4.63 -1.06
N ALA A 334 -13.38 -4.75 -2.39
CA ALA A 334 -14.21 -3.98 -3.31
C ALA A 334 -15.70 -4.18 -3.03
N LEU A 335 -16.15 -5.43 -2.91
CA LEU A 335 -17.55 -5.75 -2.61
C LEU A 335 -17.99 -5.24 -1.24
N ARG A 336 -17.13 -5.37 -0.21
CA ARG A 336 -17.41 -4.80 1.12
C ARG A 336 -17.61 -3.28 1.04
N GLN A 337 -16.76 -2.59 0.30
CA GLN A 337 -16.83 -1.14 0.21
C GLN A 337 -18.06 -0.67 -0.58
N LEU A 338 -18.40 -1.37 -1.67
CA LEU A 338 -19.63 -1.15 -2.41
C LEU A 338 -20.86 -1.37 -1.51
N ALA A 339 -20.88 -2.46 -0.73
CA ALA A 339 -21.98 -2.79 0.17
C ALA A 339 -22.17 -1.73 1.27
N ILE A 340 -21.08 -1.22 1.86
CA ILE A 340 -21.15 -0.14 2.85
C ILE A 340 -21.67 1.14 2.19
N GLY A 341 -21.14 1.51 1.02
CA GLY A 341 -21.54 2.73 0.32
C GLY A 341 -23.01 2.73 -0.11
N TYR A 342 -23.46 1.64 -0.74
CA TYR A 342 -24.85 1.48 -1.13
C TYR A 342 -25.77 1.23 0.05
N GLY A 343 -25.30 0.62 1.14
CA GLY A 343 -26.05 0.50 2.38
C GLY A 343 -26.37 1.87 2.98
N ALA A 344 -25.38 2.76 3.07
CA ALA A 344 -25.58 4.13 3.52
C ALA A 344 -26.52 4.92 2.59
N ALA A 345 -26.32 4.81 1.28
CA ALA A 345 -27.16 5.51 0.31
C ALA A 345 -28.60 4.99 0.25
N ALA A 346 -28.81 3.68 0.45
CA ALA A 346 -30.14 3.10 0.57
C ALA A 346 -30.83 3.58 1.84
N ALA A 347 -30.13 3.65 2.97
CA ALA A 347 -30.69 4.15 4.22
C ALA A 347 -31.16 5.62 4.09
N THR A 348 -30.36 6.48 3.46
CA THR A 348 -30.74 7.88 3.24
C THR A 348 -31.82 8.03 2.17
N TYR A 349 -31.82 7.21 1.10
CA TYR A 349 -32.90 7.18 0.11
C TYR A 349 -34.24 6.79 0.74
N LEU A 350 -34.26 5.75 1.58
CA LEU A 350 -35.44 5.35 2.36
C LEU A 350 -35.91 6.46 3.28
N LEU A 351 -34.98 7.15 3.95
CA LEU A 351 -35.29 8.33 4.77
C LEU A 351 -35.93 9.44 3.91
N GLY A 352 -35.37 9.70 2.72
CA GLY A 352 -35.91 10.61 1.73
C GLY A 352 -37.35 10.27 1.35
N MET A 353 -37.64 8.99 1.09
CA MET A 353 -39.00 8.53 0.79
C MET A 353 -39.95 8.63 1.98
N LEU A 354 -39.47 8.40 3.21
CA LEU A 354 -40.28 8.49 4.42
C LEU A 354 -40.69 9.92 4.76
N PHE A 355 -39.76 10.87 4.60
CA PHE A 355 -40.01 12.29 4.88
C PHE A 355 -40.45 13.07 3.62
N GLY A 356 -40.39 12.43 2.45
CA GLY A 356 -40.99 12.89 1.20
C GLY A 356 -42.51 12.80 1.30
N THR A 357 -43.11 13.77 1.98
CA THR A 357 -44.56 13.87 2.10
C THR A 357 -45.11 14.76 0.98
N GLY A 358 -45.76 14.10 0.03
CA GLY A 358 -46.94 14.53 -0.72
C GLY A 358 -47.06 15.99 -1.14
N ALA A 359 -46.80 16.24 -2.43
CA ALA A 359 -47.62 17.17 -3.21
C ALA A 359 -48.63 16.36 -4.04
#